data_AF-A0A5C6FDK1-F1
#
_entry.id   AF-A0A5C6FDK1-F1
#
_cell.length_a   1.000
_cell.length_b   1.000
_cell.length_c   1.000
_cell.angle_alpha   90.00
_cell.angle_beta   90.00
_cell.angle_gamma   90.00
#
_symmetry.space_group_name_H-M   'P 1'
#
loop_
_entity.id
_entity.type
_entity.pdbx_description
1 polymer ?
#
loop_
_entity_poly.entity_id
_entity_poly.type
_entity_poly.pdbx_seq_one_letter_code
_entity_poly.pdbx_strand_id
1 'polypeptide(L)'
;MAFNLGRVTDCENRLQRDFVEFARLWSDVRETWQDERRAKFEQENLTSLGPSLNRFSAALRDFSDAVRKAERALDDEMTGNKSD
;
A
#
# COMPACT_ATOMS: atom_id res chain seq x y z
N MET A 1 -21.32 12.27 -4.16
CA MET A 1 -19.95 12.54 -4.66
C MET A 1 -19.21 11.21 -4.54
N ALA A 2 -18.80 10.57 -5.65
CA ALA A 2 -18.16 9.25 -5.60
C ALA A 2 -16.65 9.41 -5.37
N PHE A 3 -16.10 8.68 -4.40
CA PHE A 3 -14.66 8.72 -4.11
C PHE A 3 -13.94 7.83 -5.12
N ASN A 4 -12.91 8.36 -5.80
CA ASN A 4 -12.20 7.60 -6.82
C ASN A 4 -11.19 6.61 -6.19
N LEU A 5 -11.68 5.45 -5.77
CA LEU A 5 -10.85 4.35 -5.26
C LEU A 5 -9.85 3.81 -6.29
N GLY A 6 -10.16 3.90 -7.59
CA GLY A 6 -9.27 3.42 -8.65
C GLY A 6 -7.89 4.07 -8.58
N ARG A 7 -7.82 5.39 -8.34
CA ARG A 7 -6.53 6.09 -8.19
C ARG A 7 -5.72 5.60 -6.98
N VAL A 8 -6.39 5.26 -5.88
CA VAL A 8 -5.74 4.78 -4.66
C VAL A 8 -5.17 3.38 -4.88
N THR A 9 -5.97 2.49 -5.48
CA THR A 9 -5.53 1.13 -5.82
C THR A 9 -4.40 1.13 -6.85
N ASP A 10 -4.43 2.01 -7.85
CA ASP A 10 -3.36 2.13 -8.84
C ASP A 10 -2.03 2.56 -8.20
N CYS A 11 -2.07 3.50 -7.26
CA CYS A 11 -0.90 3.92 -6.50
C CYS A 11 -0.36 2.79 -5.62
N GLU A 12 -1.23 2.04 -4.93
CA GLU A 12 -0.84 0.87 -4.14
C GLU A 12 -0.10 -0.16 -5.01
N ASN A 13 -0.67 -0.48 -6.17
CA ASN A 13 -0.10 -1.44 -7.10
C ASN A 13 1.27 -0.99 -7.66
N ARG A 14 1.45 0.32 -7.90
CA ARG A 14 2.75 0.88 -8.31
C ARG A 14 3.79 0.72 -7.20
N LEU A 15 3.45 1.14 -5.98
CA LEU A 15 4.35 1.02 -4.83
C LEU A 15 4.77 -0.43 -4.54
N GLN A 16 3.84 -1.38 -4.67
CA GLN A 16 4.16 -2.81 -4.51
C GLN A 16 5.14 -3.30 -5.57
N ARG A 17 4.96 -2.91 -6.85
CA ARG A 17 5.90 -3.27 -7.92
C ARG A 17 7.27 -2.68 -7.69
N ASP A 18 7.34 -1.40 -7.35
CA ASP A 18 8.61 -0.69 -7.11
C ASP A 18 9.36 -1.33 -5.92
N PHE A 19 8.64 -1.80 -4.90
CA PHE A 19 9.27 -2.51 -3.78
C PHE A 19 9.82 -3.90 -4.18
N VAL A 20 9.09 -4.65 -5.01
CA VAL A 20 9.57 -5.95 -5.53
C VAL A 20 10.81 -5.74 -6.41
N GLU A 21 10.81 -4.71 -7.25
CA GLU A 21 11.96 -4.34 -8.07
C GLU A 21 13.15 -3.94 -7.19
N PHE A 22 12.94 -3.11 -6.18
CA PHE A 22 13.95 -2.76 -5.19
C PHE A 22 14.53 -4.01 -4.51
N ALA A 23 13.70 -4.94 -4.05
CA ALA A 23 14.15 -6.17 -3.40
C ALA A 23 15.02 -7.03 -4.32
N ARG A 24 14.66 -7.10 -5.61
CA ARG A 24 15.47 -7.78 -6.63
C ARG A 24 16.83 -7.09 -6.81
N LEU A 25 16.84 -5.78 -7.06
CA LEU A 25 18.07 -5.01 -7.22
C LEU A 25 18.98 -5.13 -5.99
N TRP A 26 18.39 -5.12 -4.79
CA TRP A 26 19.13 -5.30 -3.55
C TRP A 26 19.75 -6.69 -3.43
N SER A 27 19.06 -7.73 -3.91
CA SER A 27 19.62 -9.09 -3.98
C SER A 27 20.89 -9.11 -4.83
N ASP A 28 20.86 -8.50 -6.01
CA ASP A 28 22.01 -8.42 -6.92
C ASP A 28 23.18 -7.62 -6.28
N VAL A 29 22.87 -6.51 -5.61
CA VAL A 29 23.86 -5.70 -4.88
C VAL A 29 24.52 -6.51 -3.76
N ARG A 30 23.77 -7.30 -3.00
CA ARG A 30 24.31 -8.12 -1.91
C ARG A 30 25.34 -9.16 -2.37
N GLU A 31 25.24 -9.63 -3.62
CA GLU A 31 26.21 -10.57 -4.18
C GLU A 31 27.58 -9.92 -4.40
N THR A 32 27.60 -8.63 -4.70
CA THR A 32 28.83 -7.87 -5.02
C THR A 32 29.36 -7.08 -3.82
N TRP A 33 28.47 -6.52 -3.00
CA TRP A 33 28.81 -5.73 -1.82
C TRP A 33 28.76 -6.61 -0.57
N GLN A 34 29.90 -7.15 -0.16
CA GLN A 34 29.98 -8.17 0.90
C GLN A 34 30.63 -7.68 2.21
N ASP A 35 30.82 -6.37 2.37
CA ASP A 35 31.47 -5.82 3.55
C ASP A 35 30.51 -5.55 4.73
N GLU A 36 31.08 -5.14 5.86
CA GLU A 36 30.34 -4.79 7.07
C GLU A 36 29.45 -3.54 6.89
N ARG A 37 29.79 -2.64 5.97
CA ARG A 37 28.98 -1.44 5.67
C ARG A 37 27.66 -1.84 5.03
N ARG A 38 27.65 -2.86 4.17
CA ARG A 38 26.41 -3.43 3.63
C ARG A 38 25.51 -3.94 4.76
N ALA A 39 26.06 -4.75 5.66
CA ALA A 39 25.30 -5.31 6.77
C ALA A 39 24.69 -4.23 7.66
N LYS A 40 25.46 -3.17 7.96
CA LYS A 40 24.97 -2.01 8.71
C LYS A 40 23.86 -1.27 7.97
N PHE A 41 24.00 -1.06 6.66
CA PHE A 41 22.96 -0.43 5.85
C PHE A 41 21.66 -1.23 5.85
N GLU A 42 21.72 -2.55 5.69
CA GLU A 42 20.54 -3.43 5.76
C GLU A 42 19.84 -3.30 7.11
N GLN A 43 20.63 -3.38 8.19
CA GLN A 43 20.11 -3.31 9.55
C GLN A 43 19.41 -1.97 9.81
N GLU A 44 20.04 -0.86 9.47
CA GLU A 44 19.56 0.49 9.77
C GLU A 44 18.40 0.93 8.86
N ASN A 45 18.40 0.54 7.57
CA ASN A 45 17.51 1.15 6.58
C ASN A 45 16.49 0.16 6.00
N LEU A 46 16.82 -1.13 5.88
CA LEU A 46 16.00 -2.07 5.11
C LEU A 46 15.15 -2.98 5.99
N THR A 47 15.60 -3.28 7.21
CA THR A 47 14.91 -4.20 8.13
C THR A 47 13.46 -3.79 8.40
N SER A 48 13.19 -2.49 8.50
CA SER A 48 11.86 -1.96 8.80
C SER A 48 10.97 -1.77 7.56
N LEU A 49 11.54 -1.82 6.35
CA LEU A 49 10.87 -1.41 5.13
C LEU A 49 9.74 -2.37 4.74
N GLY A 50 10.04 -3.67 4.70
CA GLY A 50 9.07 -4.72 4.37
C GLY A 50 7.86 -4.73 5.32
N PRO A 51 8.05 -4.79 6.65
CA PRO A 51 6.95 -4.70 7.60
C PRO A 51 6.13 -3.41 7.48
N SER A 52 6.78 -2.28 7.18
CA SER A 52 6.08 -1.00 7.01
C SER A 52 5.21 -0.97 5.76
N LEU A 53 5.68 -1.53 4.65
CA LEU A 53 4.88 -1.65 3.42
C LEU A 53 3.69 -2.59 3.58
N ASN A 54 3.86 -3.70 4.30
CA ASN A 54 2.74 -4.59 4.62
C ASN A 54 1.67 -3.88 5.46
N ARG A 55 2.08 -3.12 6.50
CA ARG A 55 1.15 -2.31 7.29
C ARG A 55 0.45 -1.24 6.46
N PHE A 56 1.19 -0.60 5.55
CA PHE A 56 0.64 0.41 4.65
C PHE A 56 -0.42 -0.16 3.70
N SER A 57 -0.14 -1.31 3.07
CA SER A 57 -1.12 -2.01 2.20
C SER A 57 -2.37 -2.43 2.98
N ALA A 58 -2.21 -2.93 4.22
CA ALA A 58 -3.35 -3.25 5.07
C ALA A 58 -4.21 -2.01 5.37
N ALA A 59 -3.58 -0.89 5.77
CA ALA A 59 -4.28 0.36 6.04
C ALA A 59 -5.01 0.92 4.80
N LEU A 60 -4.43 0.77 3.61
CA LEU A 60 -5.08 1.18 2.35
C LEU A 60 -6.31 0.34 2.01
N ARG A 61 -6.28 -0.97 2.31
CA ARG A 61 -7.44 -1.85 2.14
C ARG A 61 -8.56 -1.46 3.11
N ASP A 62 -8.23 -1.26 4.38
CA ASP A 62 -9.19 -0.82 5.40
C ASP A 62 -9.84 0.51 5.01
N PHE A 63 -9.04 1.47 4.52
CA PHE A 63 -9.52 2.74 3.99
C PHE A 63 -10.47 2.54 2.80
N SER A 64 -10.09 1.70 1.83
CA SER A 64 -10.91 1.42 0.65
C SER A 64 -12.25 0.81 1.00
N ASP A 65 -12.27 -0.09 1.99
CA ASP A 65 -13.50 -0.71 2.47
C ASP A 65 -14.38 0.25 3.26
N ALA A 66 -13.79 1.16 4.04
CA ALA A 66 -14.53 2.23 4.70
C ALA A 66 -15.23 3.16 3.69
N VAL A 67 -14.53 3.53 2.62
CA VAL A 67 -15.11 4.33 1.53
C VAL A 67 -16.29 3.60 0.88
N ARG A 68 -16.14 2.32 0.50
CA ARG A 68 -17.22 1.52 -0.10
C ARG A 68 -18.44 1.41 0.82
N LYS A 69 -18.22 1.27 2.13
CA LYS A 69 -19.30 1.24 3.13
C LYS A 69 -20.02 2.59 3.20
N ALA A 70 -19.27 3.69 3.18
CA ALA A 70 -19.85 5.03 3.17
C ALA A 70 -20.66 5.31 1.90
N GLU A 71 -20.16 4.91 0.73
CA GLU A 71 -20.89 5.05 -0.54
C GLU A 71 -22.22 4.28 -0.52
N ARG A 72 -22.22 3.03 -0.03
CA ARG A 72 -23.47 2.25 0.13
C ARG A 72 -24.45 2.92 1.08
N ALA A 73 -23.98 3.41 2.23
CA ALA A 73 -24.83 4.08 3.21
C ALA A 73 -25.47 5.36 2.64
N LEU A 74 -24.71 6.12 1.83
CA LEU A 74 -25.23 7.32 1.16
C LEU A 74 -26.25 6.97 0.06
N ASP A 75 -26.03 5.90 -0.69
CA ASP A 75 -26.98 5.45 -1.72
C ASP A 75 -28.29 4.94 -1.09
N ASP A 76 -28.21 4.20 0.03
CA ASP A 76 -29.36 3.74 0.80
C ASP A 76 -30.18 4.93 1.35
N GLU A 77 -29.51 5.98 1.86
CA GLU A 77 -30.18 7.20 2.33
C GLU A 77 -30.86 7.95 1.17
N MET A 78 -30.18 8.11 0.03
CA MET A 78 -30.73 8.80 -1.14
C MET A 78 -31.89 8.07 -1.81
N THR A 79 -31.95 6.74 -1.71
CA THR A 79 -33.04 5.93 -2.26
C THR A 79 -34.21 5.77 -1.28
N GLY A 80 -33.94 5.68 0.02
CA GLY A 80 -34.96 5.66 1.06
C GLY A 80 -35.78 6.95 1.13
N ASN A 81 -35.14 8.10 0.93
CA ASN A 81 -35.79 9.42 1.01
C ASN A 81 -36.70 9.78 -0.19
N LYS A 82 -36.84 8.89 -1.19
CA LYS A 82 -37.76 9.05 -2.33
C LYS A 82 -39.11 8.32 -2.15
N SER A 83 -39.29 7.60 -1.04
CA SER A 83 -40.47 6.77 -0.80
C SER A 83 -41.44 7.34 0.25
N ASP A 84 -41.20 8.56 0.73
CA ASP A 84 -42.12 9.40 1.52
C ASP A 84 -42.50 10.66 0.71
#